data_AF-A0A8B8JSK7-F1
#
_entry.id   AF-A0A8B8JSK7-F1
#
_cell.length_a   1.000
_cell.length_b   1.000
_cell.length_c   1.000
_cell.angle_alpha   90.00
_cell.angle_beta   90.00
_cell.angle_gamma   90.00
#
_symmetry.space_group_name_H-M   'P 1'
#
loop_
_entity.id
_entity.type
_entity.pdbx_description
1 polymer ?
#
loop_
_entity_poly.entity_id
_entity_poly.type
_entity_poly.pdbx_seq_one_letter_code
_entity_poly.pdbx_strand_id
1 'polypeptide(L)'
;MRKSAADRFSHVFIRSLLLRHRHHYHYQHHRHHLPPSISSLPTSRFFSSTASSSMASPPSDSPFPVTVQNINPKVLKCEYAVRGEIVTLAQNLQKDLQANPGSHSFEEILYCNIGNPQSLGQSPITFFREVLALCDHPAILDKSETQGLFSADAIERAWQIVDQIPGRATGAYSHSQGVKGLRDTIAAGIQDRDGFPANPDDIFMTDGASPAVCFCFAFYVHNMMQLLIRSESDGILCPIPQYPLYSASIALHGGSLVPYYLDEATGWGLEIPELKKQLEAAKSKGINVRALVVINPGNPTGQVLAEENQRDIVEFCKQEGLVLLADEVYQENVYVPEKKFHSFKKVSRSMGYGDKDITLVSFQSVSKGYHGECGKRGGYMEVTGFSPEVREQIYKVASVNLCSNISGQILASLVMSPPKVGDESYESFMAEKGNILASLARRAKTLEDAFNNLEGVTCNKAEGAMYLFPRICLPEKAIQAAGAANTAPDAFYCKRLLNATGVVVVPGSGFGQVPGTWHFRCTILPPEEKIPAIVTRLTEFHKKFMDEFRD
;
A
#
# COMPACT_ATOMS: atom_id res chain seq x y z
N MET A 1 -47.35 -53.81 -8.38
CA MET A 1 -48.73 -53.62 -7.86
C MET A 1 -48.67 -53.53 -6.33
N ARG A 2 -49.55 -52.72 -5.70
CA ARG A 2 -49.81 -52.64 -4.22
C ARG A 2 -48.59 -52.22 -3.36
N LYS A 3 -48.63 -51.03 -2.73
CA LYS A 3 -49.24 -50.72 -1.41
C LYS A 3 -48.56 -51.49 -0.26
N SER A 4 -47.69 -50.88 0.56
CA SER A 4 -47.91 -49.80 1.56
C SER A 4 -48.65 -50.27 2.83
N ALA A 5 -47.98 -50.18 3.98
CA ALA A 5 -48.60 -50.28 5.31
C ALA A 5 -47.84 -49.36 6.27
N ALA A 6 -48.57 -48.58 7.06
CA ALA A 6 -48.06 -47.70 8.10
C ALA A 6 -48.79 -47.98 9.44
N ASP A 7 -48.34 -47.29 10.48
CA ASP A 7 -49.03 -47.02 11.75
C ASP A 7 -49.35 -48.18 12.73
N ARG A 8 -48.68 -48.08 13.89
CA ARG A 8 -49.12 -48.35 15.28
C ARG A 8 -47.96 -47.92 16.19
N PHE A 9 -48.11 -47.13 17.27
CA PHE A 9 -49.29 -46.73 18.05
C PHE A 9 -49.17 -45.30 18.63
N SER A 10 -50.30 -44.69 19.01
CA SER A 10 -50.43 -43.43 19.79
C SER A 10 -50.66 -43.73 21.29
N HIS A 11 -50.70 -42.82 22.27
CA HIS A 11 -50.92 -41.34 22.33
C HIS A 11 -49.86 -40.69 23.30
N VAL A 12 -49.95 -39.55 24.02
CA VAL A 12 -51.01 -38.66 24.57
C VAL A 12 -50.43 -37.22 24.63
N PHE A 13 -50.96 -36.24 23.90
CA PHE A 13 -52.00 -35.25 24.30
C PHE A 13 -51.64 -34.38 25.55
N ILE A 14 -51.13 -33.15 25.38
CA ILE A 14 -51.85 -31.89 25.04
C ILE A 14 -52.70 -31.30 26.19
N ARG A 15 -52.32 -30.08 26.63
CA ARG A 15 -53.23 -28.92 26.78
C ARG A 15 -52.47 -27.59 26.79
N SER A 16 -53.20 -26.49 26.61
CA SER A 16 -52.66 -25.20 26.14
C SER A 16 -53.45 -23.98 26.65
N LEU A 17 -52.91 -22.80 26.31
CA LEU A 17 -53.57 -21.49 26.12
C LEU A 17 -53.67 -20.49 27.30
N LEU A 18 -53.42 -19.23 26.92
CA LEU A 18 -53.86 -17.94 27.48
C LEU A 18 -53.51 -17.57 28.93
N LEU A 19 -52.78 -16.45 29.05
CA LEU A 19 -53.42 -15.17 29.42
C LEU A 19 -52.60 -13.96 28.92
N ARG A 20 -53.28 -12.89 28.49
CA ARG A 20 -52.70 -11.56 28.21
C ARG A 20 -53.00 -10.66 29.39
N HIS A 21 -52.08 -9.78 29.77
CA HIS A 21 -52.41 -8.45 30.32
C HIS A 21 -51.34 -7.41 29.93
N ARG A 22 -51.78 -6.17 29.67
CA ARG A 22 -50.92 -4.97 29.54
C ARG A 22 -51.01 -4.19 30.85
N HIS A 23 -49.96 -3.45 31.21
CA HIS A 23 -50.10 -2.11 31.80
C HIS A 23 -48.88 -1.24 31.42
N HIS A 24 -48.90 0.06 31.76
CA HIS A 24 -48.28 1.11 30.95
C HIS A 24 -47.79 2.28 31.84
N TYR A 25 -46.62 2.86 31.51
CA TYR A 25 -45.99 4.06 32.15
C TYR A 25 -45.54 3.83 33.62
N HIS A 26 -44.50 4.50 34.16
CA HIS A 26 -44.10 5.89 33.97
C HIS A 26 -42.57 6.15 33.99
N TYR A 27 -42.18 7.36 33.54
CA TYR A 27 -40.82 7.93 33.59
C TYR A 27 -40.71 8.96 34.73
N GLN A 28 -39.60 9.05 35.47
CA GLN A 28 -39.13 10.29 36.13
C GLN A 28 -37.68 10.22 36.68
N HIS A 29 -37.09 11.38 36.99
CA HIS A 29 -35.69 11.58 37.46
C HIS A 29 -35.57 11.67 38.99
N HIS A 30 -34.36 11.47 39.54
CA HIS A 30 -33.61 12.34 40.49
C HIS A 30 -32.18 11.74 40.64
N ARG A 31 -31.06 12.43 40.37
CA ARG A 31 -30.35 13.56 41.03
C ARG A 31 -29.72 13.24 42.40
N HIS A 32 -28.46 13.71 42.57
CA HIS A 32 -27.50 13.44 43.65
C HIS A 32 -27.97 13.70 45.09
N HIS A 33 -27.28 13.07 46.06
CA HIS A 33 -26.74 13.78 47.23
C HIS A 33 -25.48 13.10 47.81
N LEU A 34 -24.59 13.89 48.44
CA LEU A 34 -23.44 13.48 49.25
C LEU A 34 -23.71 13.76 50.74
N PRO A 35 -23.18 12.95 51.67
CA PRO A 35 -22.95 13.33 53.07
C PRO A 35 -21.44 13.51 53.40
N PRO A 36 -21.08 14.20 54.52
CA PRO A 36 -19.73 14.73 54.73
C PRO A 36 -18.83 13.96 55.71
N SER A 37 -17.58 14.42 55.81
CA SER A 37 -16.50 13.98 56.71
C SER A 37 -16.68 14.37 58.19
N ILE A 38 -16.04 13.62 59.11
CA ILE A 38 -15.55 14.13 60.40
C ILE A 38 -14.24 13.42 60.80
N SER A 39 -13.42 14.16 61.56
CA SER A 39 -11.98 13.97 61.84
C SER A 39 -11.62 13.08 63.05
N SER A 40 -10.40 12.52 63.05
CA SER A 40 -9.49 12.56 64.22
C SER A 40 -8.04 12.14 63.90
N LEU A 41 -7.10 12.68 64.69
CA LEU A 41 -5.65 12.43 64.78
C LEU A 41 -5.32 12.30 66.30
N PRO A 42 -4.15 11.78 66.78
CA PRO A 42 -2.79 11.88 66.24
C PRO A 42 -2.13 10.47 66.05
N THR A 43 -0.83 10.14 66.09
CA THR A 43 0.39 10.79 66.65
C THR A 43 1.70 10.33 65.94
N SER A 44 2.85 10.78 66.44
CA SER A 44 4.23 10.58 65.98
C SER A 44 4.80 9.16 66.23
N ARG A 45 5.83 8.68 65.51
CA ARG A 45 7.27 9.01 65.72
C ARG A 45 8.20 8.57 64.55
N PHE A 46 9.32 9.28 64.44
CA PHE A 46 10.64 8.99 63.82
C PHE A 46 10.88 7.67 63.03
N PHE A 47 11.51 7.79 61.85
CA PHE A 47 12.97 7.62 61.70
C PHE A 47 13.50 8.27 60.39
N SER A 48 14.78 8.08 60.02
CA SER A 48 15.55 8.96 59.13
C SER A 48 16.30 8.24 58.00
N SER A 49 16.64 8.99 56.94
CA SER A 49 17.55 8.65 55.82
C SER A 49 17.01 7.61 54.81
N THR A 50 17.48 7.53 53.55
CA THR A 50 18.55 8.25 52.84
C THR A 50 18.03 8.88 51.52
N ALA A 51 18.82 9.76 50.90
CA ALA A 51 18.46 10.36 49.61
C ALA A 51 18.79 9.44 48.42
N SER A 52 17.92 9.46 47.41
CA SER A 52 18.29 9.08 46.03
C SER A 52 17.83 10.18 45.08
N SER A 53 18.72 10.61 44.18
CA SER A 53 18.46 11.71 43.24
C SER A 53 17.66 11.20 42.04
N SER A 54 16.35 11.07 42.20
CA SER A 54 15.47 10.99 41.03
C SER A 54 15.53 12.32 40.27
N MET A 55 15.89 12.27 38.98
CA MET A 55 15.64 13.39 38.08
C MET A 55 14.14 13.44 37.82
N ALA A 56 13.43 14.20 38.64
CA ALA A 56 12.01 14.46 38.42
C ALA A 56 11.85 15.13 37.05
N SER A 57 11.16 14.44 36.13
CA SER A 57 10.70 15.07 34.89
C SER A 57 9.82 16.27 35.27
N PRO A 58 9.95 17.42 34.59
CA PRO A 58 9.12 18.59 34.92
C PRO A 58 7.64 18.22 34.76
N PRO A 59 6.76 18.66 35.67
CA PRO A 59 5.33 18.42 35.53
C PRO A 59 4.85 19.07 34.23
N SER A 60 4.26 18.28 33.35
CA SER A 60 3.67 18.81 32.12
C SER A 60 2.34 19.47 32.43
N ASP A 61 2.24 20.80 32.34
CA ASP A 61 1.01 21.59 32.51
C ASP A 61 -0.06 21.36 31.40
N SER A 62 0.02 20.21 30.71
CA SER A 62 -1.01 19.74 29.80
C SER A 62 -2.20 19.19 30.59
N PRO A 63 -3.44 19.63 30.30
CA PRO A 63 -4.64 19.00 30.87
C PRO A 63 -4.92 17.60 30.29
N PHE A 64 -4.17 17.18 29.26
CA PHE A 64 -4.27 15.86 28.64
C PHE A 64 -3.15 14.93 29.15
N PRO A 65 -3.46 13.68 29.55
CA PRO A 65 -2.46 12.73 30.06
C PRO A 65 -1.54 12.15 28.97
N VAL A 66 -1.94 12.25 27.70
CA VAL A 66 -1.13 11.88 26.53
C VAL A 66 -0.88 13.15 25.71
N THR A 67 0.38 13.38 25.35
CA THR A 67 0.85 14.61 24.71
C THR A 67 1.88 14.31 23.63
N VAL A 68 2.14 15.27 22.75
CA VAL A 68 3.20 15.16 21.72
C VAL A 68 4.58 14.90 22.36
N GLN A 69 4.79 15.38 23.59
CA GLN A 69 6.03 15.22 24.35
C GLN A 69 6.18 13.85 25.03
N ASN A 70 5.11 13.05 25.19
CA ASN A 70 5.17 11.75 25.88
C ASN A 70 4.77 10.53 25.02
N ILE A 71 4.36 10.72 23.77
CA ILE A 71 4.21 9.62 22.80
C ILE A 71 5.56 9.14 22.24
N ASN A 72 5.55 7.93 21.66
CA ASN A 72 6.74 7.27 21.13
C ASN A 72 7.49 8.16 20.10
N PRO A 73 8.78 8.51 20.31
CA PRO A 73 9.52 9.38 19.40
C PRO A 73 9.73 8.78 18.01
N LYS A 74 9.64 7.45 17.84
CA LYS A 74 9.65 6.81 16.51
C LYS A 74 8.41 7.16 15.67
N VAL A 75 7.28 7.47 16.32
CA VAL A 75 6.06 7.98 15.67
C VAL A 75 6.22 9.47 15.33
N LEU A 76 6.89 10.26 16.18
CA LEU A 76 7.22 11.66 15.87
C LEU A 76 8.18 11.81 14.68
N LYS A 77 9.14 10.88 14.54
CA LYS A 77 10.06 10.80 13.39
C LYS A 77 9.40 10.25 12.10
N CYS A 78 8.15 9.78 12.15
CA CYS A 78 7.52 9.05 11.05
C CYS A 78 6.66 9.97 10.15
N GLU A 79 7.22 10.38 9.01
CA GLU A 79 6.50 11.16 8.00
C GLU A 79 5.99 10.30 6.84
N TYR A 80 4.77 10.58 6.36
CA TYR A 80 4.14 9.87 5.23
C TYR A 80 3.34 10.82 4.33
N ALA A 81 4.04 11.55 3.46
CA ALA A 81 3.50 12.68 2.69
C ALA A 81 2.30 12.36 1.78
N VAL A 82 2.15 11.10 1.32
CA VAL A 82 1.04 10.67 0.44
C VAL A 82 -0.35 10.85 1.09
N ARG A 83 -0.42 10.94 2.43
CA ARG A 83 -1.60 11.34 3.21
C ARG A 83 -1.32 12.50 4.18
N GLY A 84 -0.33 13.33 3.87
CA GLY A 84 0.07 14.48 4.68
C GLY A 84 -0.79 15.73 4.47
N GLU A 85 -0.26 16.88 4.89
CA GLU A 85 -0.92 18.19 4.96
C GLU A 85 -1.75 18.55 3.71
N ILE A 86 -1.22 18.31 2.50
CA ILE A 86 -1.90 18.62 1.23
C ILE A 86 -3.25 17.89 1.07
N VAL A 87 -3.39 16.70 1.65
CA VAL A 87 -4.63 15.92 1.63
C VAL A 87 -5.62 16.45 2.67
N THR A 88 -5.15 16.90 3.82
CA THR A 88 -5.98 17.59 4.82
C THR A 88 -6.53 18.91 4.28
N LEU A 89 -5.70 19.68 3.56
CA LEU A 89 -6.12 20.89 2.85
C LEU A 89 -7.18 20.57 1.79
N ALA A 90 -6.95 19.55 0.95
CA ALA A 90 -7.91 19.10 -0.06
C ALA A 90 -9.27 18.67 0.55
N GLN A 91 -9.25 17.94 1.67
CA GLN A 91 -10.46 17.55 2.39
C GLN A 91 -11.22 18.74 3.00
N ASN A 92 -10.52 19.80 3.40
CA ASN A 92 -11.16 21.00 3.93
C ASN A 92 -11.77 21.86 2.80
N LEU A 93 -11.08 21.99 1.65
CA LEU A 93 -11.65 22.59 0.44
C LEU A 93 -12.87 21.79 -0.06
N GLN A 94 -12.84 20.47 -0.01
CA GLN A 94 -13.98 19.63 -0.39
C GLN A 94 -15.22 19.86 0.50
N LYS A 95 -15.03 20.06 1.81
CA LYS A 95 -16.11 20.43 2.73
C LYS A 95 -16.63 21.84 2.46
N ASP A 96 -15.74 22.79 2.16
CA ASP A 96 -16.15 24.16 1.83
C ASP A 96 -16.96 24.22 0.54
N LEU A 97 -16.55 23.52 -0.52
CA LEU A 97 -17.34 23.37 -1.75
C LEU A 97 -18.75 22.78 -1.52
N GLN A 98 -18.87 21.85 -0.55
CA GLN A 98 -20.15 21.26 -0.17
C GLN A 98 -21.04 22.20 0.67
N ALA A 99 -20.44 23.09 1.45
CA ALA A 99 -21.14 24.07 2.28
C ALA A 99 -21.49 25.36 1.51
N ASN A 100 -20.59 25.79 0.62
CA ASN A 100 -20.60 27.07 -0.10
C ASN A 100 -20.37 26.85 -1.61
N PRO A 101 -21.32 26.25 -2.37
CA PRO A 101 -21.17 26.03 -3.80
C PRO A 101 -20.83 27.33 -4.55
N GLY A 102 -19.71 27.33 -5.28
CA GLY A 102 -19.20 28.51 -6.00
C GLY A 102 -18.23 29.40 -5.22
N SER A 103 -17.76 29.01 -4.03
CA SER A 103 -16.74 29.77 -3.27
C SER A 103 -15.33 29.73 -3.90
N HIS A 104 -15.05 28.79 -4.82
CA HIS A 104 -13.75 28.60 -5.48
C HIS A 104 -13.83 28.67 -7.00
N SER A 105 -12.68 28.82 -7.67
CA SER A 105 -12.52 28.77 -9.13
C SER A 105 -12.69 27.37 -9.76
N PHE A 106 -13.19 26.40 -9.01
CA PHE A 106 -13.35 25.00 -9.42
C PHE A 106 -14.49 24.34 -8.64
N GLU A 107 -15.18 23.39 -9.26
CA GLU A 107 -16.38 22.73 -8.71
C GLU A 107 -16.07 21.41 -7.97
N GLU A 108 -14.93 20.78 -8.25
CA GLU A 108 -14.54 19.48 -7.68
C GLU A 108 -13.05 19.42 -7.32
N ILE A 109 -12.72 18.57 -6.34
CA ILE A 109 -11.36 18.22 -5.95
C ILE A 109 -10.90 16.97 -6.73
N LEU A 110 -9.83 17.12 -7.52
CA LEU A 110 -9.29 16.06 -8.38
C LEU A 110 -8.07 15.43 -7.72
N TYR A 111 -8.30 14.30 -7.05
CA TYR A 111 -7.32 13.54 -6.27
C TYR A 111 -6.26 12.81 -7.12
N CYS A 112 -5.37 13.58 -7.74
CA CYS A 112 -4.24 13.08 -8.54
C CYS A 112 -3.03 12.64 -7.67
N ASN A 113 -3.24 12.47 -6.36
CA ASN A 113 -2.21 12.26 -5.36
C ASN A 113 -1.98 10.79 -4.98
N ILE A 114 -2.96 9.90 -5.22
CA ILE A 114 -2.97 8.52 -4.74
C ILE A 114 -3.23 7.50 -5.86
N GLY A 115 -2.44 6.42 -5.87
CA GLY A 115 -2.65 5.28 -6.76
C GLY A 115 -3.84 4.43 -6.34
N ASN A 116 -5.07 4.85 -6.68
CA ASN A 116 -6.32 4.19 -6.30
C ASN A 116 -7.31 4.14 -7.50
N PRO A 117 -7.18 3.16 -8.43
CA PRO A 117 -7.78 3.26 -9.76
C PRO A 117 -9.31 3.27 -9.80
N GLN A 118 -9.96 2.42 -8.99
CA GLN A 118 -11.43 2.28 -9.03
C GLN A 118 -12.14 3.54 -8.51
N SER A 119 -11.51 4.34 -7.65
CA SER A 119 -12.04 5.65 -7.23
C SER A 119 -11.86 6.77 -8.28
N LEU A 120 -11.22 6.48 -9.41
CA LEU A 120 -11.06 7.38 -10.55
C LEU A 120 -11.61 6.74 -11.85
N GLY A 121 -12.60 5.85 -11.73
CA GLY A 121 -13.39 5.34 -12.84
C GLY A 121 -12.87 4.08 -13.54
N GLN A 122 -11.77 3.45 -13.06
CA GLN A 122 -11.38 2.13 -13.58
C GLN A 122 -12.41 1.07 -13.17
N SER A 123 -13.03 0.41 -14.14
CA SER A 123 -13.91 -0.74 -13.88
C SER A 123 -13.17 -1.88 -13.17
N PRO A 124 -13.83 -2.63 -12.26
CA PRO A 124 -13.30 -3.89 -11.77
C PRO A 124 -13.33 -4.94 -12.89
N ILE A 125 -12.41 -5.92 -12.82
CA ILE A 125 -12.40 -7.08 -13.71
C ILE A 125 -13.58 -8.01 -13.38
N THR A 126 -14.37 -8.39 -14.37
CA THR A 126 -15.63 -9.13 -14.18
C THR A 126 -15.40 -10.50 -13.54
N PHE A 127 -14.55 -11.34 -14.13
CA PHE A 127 -14.20 -12.67 -13.63
C PHE A 127 -13.75 -12.67 -12.16
N PHE A 128 -12.92 -11.69 -11.76
CA PHE A 128 -12.47 -11.56 -10.38
C PHE A 128 -13.62 -11.23 -9.42
N ARG A 129 -14.66 -10.51 -9.86
CA ARG A 129 -15.84 -10.19 -9.05
C ARG A 129 -16.86 -11.34 -9.02
N GLU A 130 -16.99 -12.09 -10.11
CA GLU A 130 -17.80 -13.31 -10.17
C GLU A 130 -17.32 -14.36 -9.15
N VAL A 131 -16.04 -14.78 -9.26
CA VAL A 131 -15.47 -15.80 -8.35
C VAL A 131 -15.54 -15.35 -6.89
N LEU A 132 -15.25 -14.07 -6.60
CA LEU A 132 -15.35 -13.55 -5.23
C LEU A 132 -16.78 -13.58 -4.69
N ALA A 133 -17.80 -13.21 -5.48
CA ALA A 133 -19.19 -13.27 -5.05
C ALA A 133 -19.66 -14.70 -4.78
N LEU A 134 -19.20 -15.66 -5.60
CA LEU A 134 -19.48 -17.09 -5.42
C LEU A 134 -18.79 -17.66 -4.17
N CYS A 135 -17.54 -17.28 -3.88
CA CYS A 135 -16.83 -17.70 -2.67
C CYS A 135 -17.33 -17.00 -1.39
N ASP A 136 -17.78 -15.74 -1.47
CA ASP A 136 -18.38 -15.02 -0.34
C ASP A 136 -19.81 -15.57 -0.03
N HIS A 137 -20.51 -16.19 -0.98
CA HIS A 137 -21.81 -16.86 -0.78
C HIS A 137 -21.90 -18.25 -1.46
N PRO A 138 -21.21 -19.29 -0.97
CA PRO A 138 -21.14 -20.59 -1.66
C PRO A 138 -22.49 -21.32 -1.82
N ALA A 139 -23.52 -20.94 -1.05
CA ALA A 139 -24.86 -21.52 -1.14
C ALA A 139 -25.65 -21.12 -2.42
N ILE A 140 -25.07 -20.37 -3.35
CA ILE A 140 -25.61 -20.23 -4.72
C ILE A 140 -24.92 -21.14 -5.74
N LEU A 141 -23.78 -21.78 -5.44
CA LEU A 141 -23.08 -22.65 -6.39
C LEU A 141 -23.90 -23.87 -6.85
N ASP A 142 -24.75 -24.40 -5.96
CA ASP A 142 -25.64 -25.54 -6.25
C ASP A 142 -26.95 -25.16 -6.97
N LYS A 143 -27.16 -23.89 -7.34
CA LYS A 143 -28.42 -23.42 -7.95
C LYS A 143 -28.35 -23.37 -9.48
N SER A 144 -29.42 -23.84 -10.12
CA SER A 144 -29.60 -23.79 -11.57
C SER A 144 -29.51 -22.37 -12.15
N GLU A 145 -30.02 -21.38 -11.42
CA GLU A 145 -30.07 -19.97 -11.82
C GLU A 145 -28.66 -19.33 -11.91
N THR A 146 -27.70 -19.86 -11.17
CA THR A 146 -26.30 -19.39 -11.17
C THR A 146 -25.62 -19.62 -12.51
N GLN A 147 -25.96 -20.72 -13.21
CA GLN A 147 -25.47 -21.03 -14.56
C GLN A 147 -25.98 -20.04 -15.64
N GLY A 148 -26.97 -19.20 -15.32
CA GLY A 148 -27.44 -18.11 -16.19
C GLY A 148 -27.00 -16.71 -15.75
N LEU A 149 -26.13 -16.60 -14.73
CA LEU A 149 -25.74 -15.34 -14.10
C LEU A 149 -24.22 -15.16 -13.92
N PHE A 150 -23.44 -16.24 -14.02
CA PHE A 150 -21.99 -16.25 -13.85
C PHE A 150 -21.35 -17.13 -14.94
N SER A 151 -20.14 -16.80 -15.39
CA SER A 151 -19.39 -17.63 -16.34
C SER A 151 -19.11 -19.03 -15.78
N ALA A 152 -19.10 -20.04 -16.65
CA ALA A 152 -18.91 -21.44 -16.25
C ALA A 152 -17.55 -21.68 -15.59
N ASP A 153 -16.50 -21.02 -16.08
CA ASP A 153 -15.16 -21.08 -15.52
C ASP A 153 -15.04 -20.33 -14.18
N ALA A 154 -15.83 -19.28 -13.94
CA ALA A 154 -15.92 -18.64 -12.62
C ALA A 154 -16.62 -19.56 -11.60
N ILE A 155 -17.66 -20.30 -12.02
CA ILE A 155 -18.35 -21.30 -11.19
C ILE A 155 -17.39 -22.46 -10.85
N GLU A 156 -16.66 -23.00 -11.84
CA GLU A 156 -15.68 -24.04 -11.59
C GLU A 156 -14.56 -23.54 -10.66
N ARG A 157 -14.01 -22.35 -10.93
CA ARG A 157 -12.95 -21.76 -10.10
C ARG A 157 -13.38 -21.53 -8.66
N ALA A 158 -14.62 -21.08 -8.45
CA ALA A 158 -15.18 -20.91 -7.11
C ALA A 158 -15.29 -22.25 -6.37
N TRP A 159 -15.72 -23.33 -7.02
CA TRP A 159 -15.70 -24.68 -6.45
C TRP A 159 -14.28 -25.13 -6.09
N GLN A 160 -13.33 -25.04 -7.02
CA GLN A 160 -11.93 -25.40 -6.81
C GLN A 160 -11.33 -24.68 -5.58
N ILE A 161 -11.64 -23.39 -5.40
CA ILE A 161 -11.16 -22.56 -4.29
C ILE A 161 -11.85 -22.92 -2.97
N VAL A 162 -13.16 -23.12 -2.97
CA VAL A 162 -13.93 -23.46 -1.77
C VAL A 162 -13.53 -24.86 -1.24
N ASP A 163 -13.20 -25.80 -2.12
CA ASP A 163 -12.70 -27.14 -1.73
C ASP A 163 -11.25 -27.16 -1.23
N GLN A 164 -10.44 -26.17 -1.59
CA GLN A 164 -9.10 -25.98 -1.01
C GLN A 164 -9.12 -25.36 0.40
N ILE A 165 -10.26 -24.83 0.85
CA ILE A 165 -10.42 -24.21 2.17
C ILE A 165 -10.95 -25.27 3.16
N PRO A 166 -10.26 -25.53 4.28
CA PRO A 166 -10.69 -26.54 5.26
C PRO A 166 -12.15 -26.39 5.69
N GLY A 167 -12.94 -27.45 5.51
CA GLY A 167 -14.36 -27.47 5.83
C GLY A 167 -15.24 -26.52 5.00
N ARG A 168 -14.77 -26.06 3.83
CA ARG A 168 -15.42 -25.03 2.99
C ARG A 168 -15.69 -23.70 3.73
N ALA A 169 -14.99 -23.45 4.83
CA ALA A 169 -15.29 -22.35 5.75
C ALA A 169 -14.58 -21.04 5.36
N THR A 170 -15.10 -20.34 4.34
CA THR A 170 -14.50 -19.10 3.80
C THR A 170 -14.42 -17.93 4.80
N GLY A 171 -15.18 -17.98 5.90
CA GLY A 171 -15.13 -17.03 7.02
C GLY A 171 -14.24 -17.44 8.21
N ALA A 172 -13.50 -18.56 8.14
CA ALA A 172 -12.60 -19.02 9.19
C ALA A 172 -11.17 -18.45 9.03
N TYR A 173 -10.38 -18.47 10.12
CA TYR A 173 -8.94 -18.20 10.01
C TYR A 173 -8.24 -19.30 9.21
N SER A 174 -7.39 -18.90 8.26
CA SER A 174 -6.47 -19.80 7.57
C SER A 174 -5.21 -20.05 8.38
N HIS A 175 -4.30 -20.87 7.86
CA HIS A 175 -2.90 -20.89 8.29
C HIS A 175 -2.29 -19.48 8.22
N SER A 176 -1.29 -19.16 9.05
CA SER A 176 -0.74 -17.79 9.15
C SER A 176 0.03 -17.34 7.91
N GLN A 177 0.54 -18.27 7.10
CA GLN A 177 1.08 -17.97 5.77
C GLN A 177 -0.01 -17.79 4.70
N GLY A 178 -1.26 -18.15 5.00
CA GLY A 178 -2.37 -18.26 4.04
C GLY A 178 -2.75 -19.70 3.69
N VAL A 179 -3.94 -19.87 3.12
CA VAL A 179 -4.53 -21.14 2.67
C VAL A 179 -3.57 -21.86 1.72
N LYS A 180 -3.29 -23.14 1.97
CA LYS A 180 -2.23 -23.87 1.22
C LYS A 180 -2.51 -23.92 -0.28
N GLY A 181 -3.71 -24.31 -0.72
CA GLY A 181 -4.04 -24.39 -2.16
C GLY A 181 -3.93 -23.04 -2.90
N LEU A 182 -4.17 -21.92 -2.22
CA LEU A 182 -3.98 -20.58 -2.77
C LEU A 182 -2.48 -20.24 -2.90
N ARG A 183 -1.65 -20.64 -1.92
CA ARG A 183 -0.18 -20.57 -2.03
C ARG A 183 0.37 -21.48 -3.12
N ASP A 184 -0.19 -22.69 -3.27
CA ASP A 184 0.15 -23.64 -4.34
C ASP A 184 -0.16 -23.04 -5.72
N THR A 185 -1.31 -22.39 -5.86
CA THR A 185 -1.72 -21.68 -7.08
C THR A 185 -0.81 -20.50 -7.41
N ILE A 186 -0.38 -19.72 -6.40
CA ILE A 186 0.54 -18.58 -6.60
C ILE A 186 1.96 -19.08 -6.93
N ALA A 187 2.41 -20.17 -6.31
CA ALA A 187 3.68 -20.81 -6.67
C ALA A 187 3.70 -21.25 -8.15
N ALA A 188 2.61 -21.88 -8.61
CA ALA A 188 2.45 -22.23 -10.03
C ALA A 188 2.48 -20.98 -10.93
N GLY A 189 1.75 -19.91 -10.58
CA GLY A 189 1.76 -18.64 -11.32
C GLY A 189 3.13 -17.96 -11.39
N ILE A 190 3.91 -17.99 -10.30
CA ILE A 190 5.30 -17.50 -10.29
C ILE A 190 6.18 -18.37 -11.20
N GLN A 191 5.99 -19.69 -11.18
CA GLN A 191 6.74 -20.62 -12.04
C GLN A 191 6.42 -20.42 -13.53
N ASP A 192 5.13 -20.27 -13.89
CA ASP A 192 4.67 -19.97 -15.25
C ASP A 192 5.22 -18.61 -15.74
N ARG A 193 5.32 -17.60 -14.86
CA ARG A 193 5.89 -16.26 -15.13
C ARG A 193 7.41 -16.28 -15.33
N ASP A 194 8.13 -16.95 -14.44
CA ASP A 194 9.59 -16.84 -14.33
C ASP A 194 10.34 -17.92 -15.14
N GLY A 195 9.72 -19.08 -15.38
CA GLY A 195 10.38 -20.28 -15.93
C GLY A 195 11.20 -21.06 -14.90
N PHE A 196 11.11 -20.70 -13.61
CA PHE A 196 11.84 -21.31 -12.49
C PHE A 196 10.88 -21.69 -11.36
N PRO A 197 11.09 -22.83 -10.66
CA PRO A 197 10.16 -23.30 -9.65
C PRO A 197 9.99 -22.33 -8.48
N ALA A 198 8.80 -22.39 -7.86
CA ALA A 198 8.46 -21.68 -6.63
C ALA A 198 8.00 -22.69 -5.58
N ASN A 199 8.35 -22.46 -4.32
CA ASN A 199 7.89 -23.29 -3.21
C ASN A 199 6.71 -22.60 -2.51
N PRO A 200 5.53 -23.26 -2.39
CA PRO A 200 4.39 -22.71 -1.66
C PRO A 200 4.72 -22.27 -0.23
N ASP A 201 5.67 -22.94 0.45
CA ASP A 201 6.06 -22.61 1.83
C ASP A 201 7.05 -21.43 1.94
N ASP A 202 7.55 -20.91 0.81
CA ASP A 202 8.26 -19.61 0.72
C ASP A 202 7.27 -18.44 0.63
N ILE A 203 6.00 -18.70 0.33
CA ILE A 203 4.97 -17.69 0.09
C ILE A 203 4.23 -17.35 1.38
N PHE A 204 4.13 -16.05 1.66
CA PHE A 204 3.38 -15.49 2.78
C PHE A 204 2.32 -14.54 2.24
N MET A 205 1.05 -14.94 2.36
CA MET A 205 -0.11 -14.14 1.97
C MET A 205 -0.24 -12.89 2.85
N THR A 206 -0.66 -11.78 2.24
CA THR A 206 -0.76 -10.48 2.92
C THR A 206 -2.17 -9.95 3.01
N ASP A 207 -2.46 -9.41 4.19
CA ASP A 207 -3.28 -8.22 4.28
C ASP A 207 -2.40 -6.99 4.10
N GLY A 208 -2.97 -5.98 3.46
CA GLY A 208 -2.53 -4.60 3.60
C GLY A 208 -2.78 -4.05 4.99
N ALA A 209 -2.04 -4.55 5.98
CA ALA A 209 -2.10 -4.03 7.34
C ALA A 209 -1.59 -2.59 7.37
N SER A 210 -2.53 -1.66 7.36
CA SER A 210 -2.94 -1.04 8.61
C SER A 210 -4.33 -0.40 8.43
N PRO A 211 -5.22 -0.39 9.43
CA PRO A 211 -6.48 0.35 9.37
C PRO A 211 -6.34 1.84 8.99
N ALA A 212 -5.15 2.42 9.11
CA ALA A 212 -4.86 3.81 8.72
C ALA A 212 -4.22 3.98 7.32
N VAL A 213 -3.59 2.95 6.73
CA VAL A 213 -2.68 3.10 5.56
C VAL A 213 -3.05 2.16 4.40
N CYS A 214 -3.15 2.71 3.19
CA CYS A 214 -4.02 2.19 2.13
C CYS A 214 -3.44 1.06 1.24
N PHE A 215 -2.36 0.36 1.59
CA PHE A 215 -1.63 -0.50 0.62
C PHE A 215 -1.37 -1.95 1.09
N CYS A 216 -1.52 -2.92 0.16
CA CYS A 216 -1.49 -4.38 0.45
C CYS A 216 -0.17 -4.93 0.99
N PHE A 217 0.95 -4.29 0.66
CA PHE A 217 2.31 -4.76 0.99
C PHE A 217 2.89 -4.10 2.25
N ALA A 218 2.19 -3.11 2.83
CA ALA A 218 2.67 -2.34 3.97
C ALA A 218 3.05 -3.21 5.17
N PHE A 219 2.26 -4.27 5.43
CA PHE A 219 2.50 -5.18 6.55
C PHE A 219 3.87 -5.85 6.49
N TYR A 220 4.26 -6.40 5.34
CA TYR A 220 5.50 -7.17 5.25
C TYR A 220 6.73 -6.32 5.01
N VAL A 221 6.59 -5.09 4.49
CA VAL A 221 7.65 -4.08 4.65
C VAL A 221 7.91 -3.83 6.14
N HIS A 222 6.86 -3.65 6.96
CA HIS A 222 7.03 -3.51 8.42
C HIS A 222 7.64 -4.77 9.06
N ASN A 223 7.18 -5.98 8.71
CA ASN A 223 7.73 -7.22 9.25
C ASN A 223 9.22 -7.40 8.89
N MET A 224 9.64 -7.04 7.67
CA MET A 224 11.05 -7.08 7.27
C MET A 224 11.88 -5.99 7.96
N MET A 225 11.34 -4.78 8.14
CA MET A 225 12.00 -3.74 8.95
C MET A 225 12.17 -4.22 10.40
N GLN A 226 11.14 -4.81 11.01
CA GLN A 226 11.17 -5.36 12.38
C GLN A 226 12.15 -6.54 12.53
N LEU A 227 12.33 -7.36 11.49
CA LEU A 227 13.26 -8.49 11.48
C LEU A 227 14.73 -8.04 11.33
N LEU A 228 14.98 -7.01 10.50
CA LEU A 228 16.33 -6.63 10.07
C LEU A 228 16.93 -5.50 10.89
N ILE A 229 16.12 -4.60 11.45
CA ILE A 229 16.58 -3.43 12.24
C ILE A 229 16.58 -3.78 13.73
N ARG A 230 17.77 -3.85 14.34
CA ARG A 230 17.93 -4.09 15.79
C ARG A 230 18.06 -2.78 16.58
N SER A 231 18.56 -1.72 15.95
CA SER A 231 18.88 -0.41 16.56
C SER A 231 19.05 0.66 15.48
N GLU A 232 19.13 1.94 15.88
CA GLU A 232 19.32 3.07 14.93
C GLU A 232 20.61 2.96 14.10
N SER A 233 21.57 2.13 14.52
CA SER A 233 22.79 1.78 13.80
C SER A 233 22.62 0.74 12.68
N ASP A 234 21.48 0.05 12.56
CA ASP A 234 21.18 -0.78 11.39
C ASP A 234 20.55 0.08 10.28
N GLY A 235 21.10 -0.03 9.07
CA GLY A 235 20.71 0.76 7.90
C GLY A 235 19.98 -0.03 6.82
N ILE A 236 19.14 0.65 6.03
CA ILE A 236 18.49 0.10 4.83
C ILE A 236 18.77 1.05 3.67
N LEU A 237 19.30 0.53 2.56
CA LEU A 237 19.47 1.29 1.31
C LEU A 237 18.10 1.47 0.63
N CYS A 238 17.68 2.71 0.42
CA CYS A 238 16.42 3.06 -0.24
C CYS A 238 16.64 4.06 -1.38
N PRO A 239 15.88 3.96 -2.49
CA PRO A 239 16.02 4.89 -3.60
C PRO A 239 15.63 6.31 -3.19
N ILE A 240 16.14 7.30 -3.90
CA ILE A 240 15.71 8.69 -3.84
C ILE A 240 15.46 9.14 -5.28
N PRO A 241 14.20 9.47 -5.64
CA PRO A 241 12.99 9.42 -4.81
C PRO A 241 12.53 7.99 -4.46
N GLN A 242 11.88 7.81 -3.28
CA GLN A 242 11.22 6.55 -2.89
C GLN A 242 9.74 6.71 -2.58
N TYR A 243 9.00 5.61 -2.72
CA TYR A 243 7.65 5.49 -2.20
C TYR A 243 7.65 5.55 -0.64
N PRO A 244 7.02 6.56 0.01
CA PRO A 244 7.32 6.92 1.41
C PRO A 244 6.92 5.92 2.51
N LEU A 245 6.42 4.74 2.13
CA LEU A 245 6.27 3.62 3.06
C LEU A 245 7.62 3.19 3.64
N TYR A 246 8.70 3.23 2.84
CA TYR A 246 10.01 2.75 3.29
C TYR A 246 10.62 3.71 4.31
N SER A 247 10.67 5.02 4.03
CA SER A 247 11.10 6.04 5.01
C SER A 247 10.28 5.99 6.30
N ALA A 248 8.94 5.90 6.20
CA ALA A 248 8.06 5.79 7.36
C ALA A 248 8.32 4.52 8.19
N SER A 249 8.44 3.36 7.53
CA SER A 249 8.62 2.08 8.22
C SER A 249 10.00 1.96 8.89
N ILE A 250 11.05 2.47 8.25
CA ILE A 250 12.40 2.52 8.84
C ILE A 250 12.39 3.40 10.10
N ALA A 251 11.74 4.57 10.05
CA ALA A 251 11.60 5.47 11.19
C ALA A 251 10.80 4.84 12.35
N LEU A 252 9.67 4.17 12.06
CA LEU A 252 8.83 3.51 13.06
C LEU A 252 9.55 2.36 13.79
N HIS A 253 10.38 1.59 13.09
CA HIS A 253 11.22 0.56 13.71
C HIS A 253 12.49 1.14 14.34
N GLY A 254 12.90 2.34 13.95
CA GLY A 254 14.05 3.06 14.49
C GLY A 254 15.37 2.51 13.96
N GLY A 255 15.48 2.43 12.63
CA GLY A 255 16.73 2.23 11.91
C GLY A 255 17.14 3.47 11.13
N SER A 256 18.25 3.40 10.41
CA SER A 256 18.73 4.47 9.53
C SER A 256 18.31 4.24 8.07
N LEU A 257 17.72 5.25 7.44
CA LEU A 257 17.57 5.27 5.98
C LEU A 257 18.90 5.69 5.35
N VAL A 258 19.43 4.85 4.46
CA VAL A 258 20.60 5.17 3.64
C VAL A 258 20.10 5.50 2.23
N PRO A 259 20.19 6.75 1.77
CA PRO A 259 19.71 7.13 0.45
C PRO A 259 20.68 6.63 -0.63
N TYR A 260 20.14 6.10 -1.73
CA TYR A 260 20.84 6.05 -3.01
C TYR A 260 20.03 6.82 -4.06
N TYR A 261 20.68 7.66 -4.85
CA TYR A 261 19.99 8.52 -5.81
C TYR A 261 19.77 7.78 -7.12
N LEU A 262 18.56 7.87 -7.65
CA LEU A 262 18.24 7.46 -9.02
C LEU A 262 18.62 8.61 -9.95
N ASP A 263 19.31 8.32 -11.06
CA ASP A 263 19.71 9.37 -11.99
C ASP A 263 18.56 9.77 -12.92
N GLU A 264 18.05 10.98 -12.72
CA GLU A 264 17.04 11.60 -13.57
C GLU A 264 17.48 11.67 -15.04
N ALA A 265 18.75 11.95 -15.33
CA ALA A 265 19.23 12.22 -16.68
C ALA A 265 19.21 10.98 -17.60
N THR A 266 19.44 9.79 -17.05
CA THR A 266 19.33 8.49 -17.74
C THR A 266 17.95 7.83 -17.62
N GLY A 267 16.91 8.57 -17.18
CA GLY A 267 15.54 8.06 -17.09
C GLY A 267 15.21 7.38 -15.77
N TRP A 268 15.72 7.91 -14.65
CA TRP A 268 15.65 7.32 -13.31
C TRP A 268 16.42 6.00 -13.18
N GLY A 269 17.58 5.92 -13.83
CA GLY A 269 18.49 4.78 -13.75
C GLY A 269 19.02 4.54 -12.33
N LEU A 270 19.29 3.28 -12.00
CA LEU A 270 20.01 2.88 -10.80
C LEU A 270 21.45 2.54 -11.19
N GLU A 271 22.44 3.14 -10.53
CA GLU A 271 23.86 2.93 -10.82
C GLU A 271 24.60 2.22 -9.66
N ILE A 272 25.34 1.15 -9.96
CA ILE A 272 26.15 0.43 -8.95
C ILE A 272 27.26 1.31 -8.33
N PRO A 273 27.95 2.20 -9.06
CA PRO A 273 28.89 3.17 -8.45
C PRO A 273 28.24 4.04 -7.36
N GLU A 274 27.00 4.49 -7.56
CA GLU A 274 26.28 5.29 -6.56
C GLU A 274 25.87 4.42 -5.36
N LEU A 275 25.38 3.19 -5.58
CA LEU A 275 25.11 2.24 -4.49
C LEU A 275 26.36 1.98 -3.63
N LYS A 276 27.52 1.72 -4.27
CA LYS A 276 28.79 1.48 -3.57
C LYS A 276 29.23 2.72 -2.78
N LYS A 277 29.17 3.91 -3.39
CA LYS A 277 29.48 5.20 -2.74
C LYS A 277 28.62 5.45 -1.49
N GLN A 278 27.31 5.22 -1.56
CA GLN A 278 26.41 5.46 -0.43
C GLN A 278 26.51 4.38 0.65
N LEU A 279 26.80 3.13 0.28
CA LEU A 279 27.09 2.05 1.21
C LEU A 279 28.36 2.34 2.03
N GLU A 280 29.46 2.72 1.38
CA GLU A 280 30.70 3.10 2.10
C GLU A 280 30.50 4.36 2.96
N ALA A 281 29.75 5.35 2.46
CA ALA A 281 29.40 6.56 3.22
C ALA A 281 28.43 6.29 4.40
N ALA A 282 27.80 5.12 4.47
CA ALA A 282 27.04 4.63 5.62
C ALA A 282 27.94 3.84 6.59
N LYS A 283 28.73 2.88 6.07
CA LYS A 283 29.74 2.12 6.83
C LYS A 283 30.68 3.06 7.60
N SER A 284 31.18 4.13 6.95
CA SER A 284 32.07 5.13 7.56
C SER A 284 31.42 5.98 8.66
N LYS A 285 30.08 6.01 8.75
CA LYS A 285 29.30 6.65 9.84
C LYS A 285 28.94 5.67 10.95
N GLY A 286 29.42 4.42 10.89
CA GLY A 286 29.05 3.35 11.82
C GLY A 286 27.67 2.73 11.58
N ILE A 287 27.06 2.98 10.40
CA ILE A 287 25.77 2.40 10.03
C ILE A 287 26.02 1.04 9.36
N ASN A 288 25.51 -0.02 9.98
CA ASN A 288 25.56 -1.38 9.49
C ASN A 288 24.38 -1.64 8.53
N VAL A 289 24.61 -1.49 7.22
CA VAL A 289 23.54 -1.68 6.21
C VAL A 289 23.16 -3.16 6.11
N ARG A 290 21.85 -3.44 6.15
CA ARG A 290 21.26 -4.79 6.21
C ARG A 290 20.63 -5.26 4.91
N ALA A 291 20.12 -4.32 4.11
CA ALA A 291 19.29 -4.61 2.95
C ALA A 291 19.33 -3.49 1.91
N LEU A 292 18.99 -3.84 0.68
CA LEU A 292 18.72 -2.95 -0.44
C LEU A 292 17.25 -3.07 -0.86
N VAL A 293 16.51 -1.96 -0.83
CA VAL A 293 15.17 -1.84 -1.42
C VAL A 293 15.29 -1.43 -2.88
N VAL A 294 14.62 -2.15 -3.77
CA VAL A 294 14.46 -1.77 -5.18
C VAL A 294 12.98 -1.82 -5.55
N ILE A 295 12.49 -0.78 -6.21
CA ILE A 295 11.08 -0.64 -6.61
C ILE A 295 11.03 -0.71 -8.15
N ASN A 296 10.44 -1.76 -8.72
CA ASN A 296 10.46 -2.02 -10.16
C ASN A 296 9.15 -2.69 -10.65
N PRO A 297 8.33 -2.04 -11.49
CA PRO A 297 8.43 -0.65 -11.96
C PRO A 297 8.34 0.40 -10.84
N GLY A 298 9.06 1.52 -11.01
CA GLY A 298 9.34 2.48 -9.95
C GLY A 298 8.18 3.40 -9.54
N ASN A 299 8.25 3.89 -8.30
CA ASN A 299 7.27 4.78 -7.68
C ASN A 299 8.03 5.73 -6.73
N PRO A 300 8.07 7.05 -7.00
CA PRO A 300 7.14 7.82 -7.83
C PRO A 300 7.47 7.89 -9.34
N THR A 301 8.61 7.34 -9.76
CA THR A 301 9.30 7.69 -11.03
C THR A 301 8.86 6.97 -12.29
N GLY A 302 8.16 5.83 -12.18
CA GLY A 302 7.56 5.14 -13.33
C GLY A 302 8.52 4.43 -14.29
N GLN A 303 9.82 4.32 -13.98
CA GLN A 303 10.78 3.60 -14.81
C GLN A 303 10.69 2.07 -14.64
N VAL A 304 11.20 1.33 -15.63
CA VAL A 304 11.36 -0.13 -15.62
C VAL A 304 12.85 -0.44 -15.76
N LEU A 305 13.39 -1.24 -14.83
CA LEU A 305 14.80 -1.66 -14.90
C LEU A 305 14.99 -2.68 -16.03
N ALA A 306 16.12 -2.56 -16.75
CA ALA A 306 16.56 -3.56 -17.71
C ALA A 306 17.18 -4.78 -17.01
N GLU A 307 17.15 -5.95 -17.65
CA GLU A 307 17.60 -7.21 -17.03
C GLU A 307 19.09 -7.16 -16.66
N GLU A 308 19.91 -6.48 -17.46
CA GLU A 308 21.35 -6.28 -17.25
C GLU A 308 21.61 -5.55 -15.93
N ASN A 309 20.91 -4.44 -15.68
CA ASN A 309 21.03 -3.70 -14.42
C ASN A 309 20.51 -4.53 -13.24
N GLN A 310 19.45 -5.33 -13.43
CA GLN A 310 18.99 -6.25 -12.39
C GLN A 310 20.02 -7.34 -12.06
N ARG A 311 20.81 -7.81 -13.04
CA ARG A 311 21.93 -8.75 -12.82
C ARG A 311 23.03 -8.09 -11.99
N ASP A 312 23.40 -6.85 -12.33
CA ASP A 312 24.40 -6.07 -11.59
C ASP A 312 23.95 -5.77 -10.14
N ILE A 313 22.66 -5.49 -9.91
CA ILE A 313 22.06 -5.32 -8.58
C ILE A 313 22.12 -6.62 -7.76
N VAL A 314 21.76 -7.76 -8.37
CA VAL A 314 21.81 -9.08 -7.71
C VAL A 314 23.24 -9.44 -7.32
N GLU A 315 24.21 -9.18 -8.20
CA GLU A 315 25.63 -9.40 -7.92
C GLU A 315 26.15 -8.47 -6.81
N PHE A 316 25.76 -7.19 -6.81
CA PHE A 316 26.09 -6.25 -5.73
C PHE A 316 25.53 -6.72 -4.37
N CYS A 317 24.26 -7.13 -4.31
CA CYS A 317 23.67 -7.68 -3.08
C CYS A 317 24.40 -8.93 -2.58
N LYS A 318 24.81 -9.82 -3.49
CA LYS A 318 25.61 -11.00 -3.17
C LYS A 318 26.99 -10.65 -2.61
N GLN A 319 27.71 -9.73 -3.26
CA GLN A 319 29.06 -9.31 -2.86
C GLN A 319 29.08 -8.63 -1.48
N GLU A 320 28.08 -7.79 -1.18
CA GLU A 320 27.99 -7.03 0.07
C GLU A 320 27.20 -7.75 1.19
N GLY A 321 26.65 -8.93 0.92
CA GLY A 321 25.86 -9.70 1.89
C GLY A 321 24.52 -9.05 2.28
N LEU A 322 23.92 -8.27 1.37
CA LEU A 322 22.69 -7.51 1.60
C LEU A 322 21.44 -8.31 1.24
N VAL A 323 20.41 -8.22 2.08
CA VAL A 323 19.07 -8.71 1.73
C VAL A 323 18.48 -7.85 0.62
N LEU A 324 18.06 -8.47 -0.49
CA LEU A 324 17.37 -7.77 -1.57
C LEU A 324 15.85 -7.75 -1.29
N LEU A 325 15.27 -6.54 -1.26
CA LEU A 325 13.85 -6.29 -1.02
C LEU A 325 13.23 -5.71 -2.30
N ALA A 326 12.65 -6.58 -3.13
CA ALA A 326 12.12 -6.26 -4.44
C ALA A 326 10.61 -5.93 -4.39
N ASP A 327 10.26 -4.64 -4.51
CA ASP A 327 8.88 -4.16 -4.61
C ASP A 327 8.41 -4.24 -6.09
N GLU A 328 7.78 -5.37 -6.44
CA GLU A 328 7.36 -5.73 -7.79
C GLU A 328 5.86 -5.43 -8.04
N VAL A 329 5.21 -4.60 -7.20
CA VAL A 329 3.74 -4.40 -7.19
C VAL A 329 3.16 -3.74 -8.44
N TYR A 330 4.00 -3.26 -9.36
CA TYR A 330 3.59 -2.68 -10.65
C TYR A 330 3.95 -3.56 -11.85
N GLN A 331 4.31 -4.83 -11.67
CA GLN A 331 4.80 -5.71 -12.75
C GLN A 331 3.88 -5.83 -13.99
N GLU A 332 2.57 -5.72 -13.80
CA GLU A 332 1.57 -5.71 -14.89
C GLU A 332 1.33 -4.32 -15.51
N ASN A 333 1.98 -3.26 -15.01
CA ASN A 333 1.95 -1.90 -15.54
C ASN A 333 3.28 -1.58 -16.24
N VAL A 334 3.44 -2.03 -17.48
CA VAL A 334 4.52 -1.63 -18.40
C VAL A 334 3.87 -1.12 -19.69
N TYR A 335 4.29 0.07 -20.14
CA TYR A 335 3.68 0.80 -21.26
C TYR A 335 4.63 0.95 -22.47
N VAL A 336 5.93 0.75 -22.26
CA VAL A 336 6.95 0.81 -23.31
C VAL A 336 7.12 -0.54 -24.02
N PRO A 337 7.05 -0.61 -25.37
CA PRO A 337 7.29 -1.86 -26.09
C PRO A 337 8.76 -2.30 -26.06
N GLU A 338 9.69 -1.40 -25.74
CA GLU A 338 11.13 -1.67 -25.72
C GLU A 338 11.60 -2.41 -24.45
N LYS A 339 10.81 -2.39 -23.36
CA LYS A 339 11.12 -3.07 -22.10
C LYS A 339 10.01 -4.05 -21.72
N LYS A 340 10.33 -4.96 -20.81
CA LYS A 340 9.38 -5.89 -20.18
C LYS A 340 9.64 -5.91 -18.68
N PHE A 341 8.71 -6.47 -17.92
CA PHE A 341 8.99 -6.80 -16.52
C PHE A 341 9.81 -8.10 -16.44
N HIS A 342 10.88 -8.08 -15.65
CA HIS A 342 11.68 -9.24 -15.27
C HIS A 342 11.76 -9.25 -13.73
N SER A 343 11.39 -10.36 -13.09
CA SER A 343 11.42 -10.46 -11.64
C SER A 343 12.85 -10.65 -11.13
N PHE A 344 13.16 -10.12 -9.95
CA PHE A 344 14.48 -10.32 -9.33
C PHE A 344 14.76 -11.79 -9.03
N LYS A 345 13.71 -12.59 -8.77
CA LYS A 345 13.80 -14.05 -8.69
C LYS A 345 14.25 -14.67 -10.01
N LYS A 346 13.59 -14.36 -11.13
CA LYS A 346 13.95 -14.87 -12.46
C LYS A 346 15.40 -14.52 -12.81
N VAL A 347 15.79 -13.26 -12.57
CA VAL A 347 17.16 -12.79 -12.83
C VAL A 347 18.16 -13.58 -11.99
N SER A 348 17.99 -13.63 -10.67
CA SER A 348 18.83 -14.41 -9.75
C SER A 348 18.96 -15.89 -10.14
N ARG A 349 17.85 -16.57 -10.38
CA ARG A 349 17.85 -17.99 -10.78
C ARG A 349 18.49 -18.20 -12.15
N SER A 350 18.36 -17.25 -13.09
CA SER A 350 19.06 -17.29 -14.39
C SER A 350 20.57 -17.03 -14.31
N MET A 351 21.06 -16.42 -13.23
CA MET A 351 22.50 -16.32 -12.91
C MET A 351 23.03 -17.60 -12.23
N GLY A 352 22.17 -18.59 -11.99
CA GLY A 352 22.51 -19.82 -11.26
C GLY A 352 22.49 -19.67 -9.75
N TYR A 353 21.98 -18.54 -9.22
CA TYR A 353 22.04 -18.23 -7.78
C TYR A 353 20.85 -18.83 -7.02
N GLY A 354 21.14 -19.70 -6.05
CA GLY A 354 20.16 -20.38 -5.21
C GLY A 354 19.99 -19.72 -3.84
N ASP A 355 19.31 -20.44 -2.93
CA ASP A 355 19.05 -20.00 -1.54
C ASP A 355 20.28 -20.00 -0.63
N LYS A 356 21.48 -20.23 -1.20
CA LYS A 356 22.78 -20.10 -0.54
C LYS A 356 23.61 -18.93 -1.08
N ASP A 357 23.16 -18.29 -2.16
CA ASP A 357 23.88 -17.24 -2.87
C ASP A 357 23.34 -15.84 -2.58
N ILE A 358 22.01 -15.68 -2.45
CA ILE A 358 21.37 -14.39 -2.19
C ILE A 358 20.09 -14.56 -1.37
N THR A 359 19.92 -13.68 -0.40
CA THR A 359 18.69 -13.55 0.40
C THR A 359 17.77 -12.53 -0.26
N LEU A 360 16.58 -12.97 -0.72
CA LEU A 360 15.65 -12.17 -1.53
C LEU A 360 14.22 -12.29 -1.00
N VAL A 361 13.57 -11.14 -0.80
CA VAL A 361 12.12 -11.02 -0.58
C VAL A 361 11.51 -10.26 -1.76
N SER A 362 10.55 -10.87 -2.44
CA SER A 362 9.81 -10.24 -3.55
C SER A 362 8.37 -9.96 -3.13
N PHE A 363 7.86 -8.74 -3.35
CA PHE A 363 6.52 -8.29 -2.93
C PHE A 363 5.58 -8.10 -4.13
N GLN A 364 4.35 -8.61 -4.03
CA GLN A 364 3.29 -8.44 -5.05
C GLN A 364 1.92 -8.18 -4.39
N SER A 365 1.03 -7.50 -5.13
CA SER A 365 -0.16 -6.84 -4.58
C SER A 365 -1.31 -6.76 -5.59
N VAL A 366 -2.53 -7.12 -5.18
CA VAL A 366 -3.74 -7.01 -6.04
C VAL A 366 -4.17 -5.54 -6.28
N SER A 367 -3.62 -4.59 -5.53
CA SER A 367 -4.11 -3.20 -5.55
C SER A 367 -3.72 -2.36 -6.76
N LYS A 368 -2.77 -2.81 -7.59
CA LYS A 368 -2.30 -2.08 -8.80
C LYS A 368 -2.56 -2.92 -10.04
N GLY A 369 -1.78 -2.80 -11.11
CA GLY A 369 -2.05 -3.47 -12.38
C GLY A 369 -3.36 -3.02 -13.02
N TYR A 370 -3.88 -3.87 -13.90
CA TYR A 370 -5.24 -3.76 -14.45
C TYR A 370 -6.32 -4.20 -13.43
N HIS A 371 -5.94 -4.93 -12.37
CA HIS A 371 -6.85 -5.36 -11.30
C HIS A 371 -7.34 -4.15 -10.47
N GLY A 372 -6.43 -3.32 -9.96
CA GLY A 372 -6.76 -2.07 -9.26
C GLY A 372 -7.49 -2.22 -7.91
N GLU A 373 -7.48 -3.41 -7.31
CA GLU A 373 -8.34 -3.83 -6.19
C GLU A 373 -7.84 -3.35 -4.81
N CYS A 374 -7.54 -2.06 -4.67
CA CYS A 374 -7.06 -1.42 -3.43
C CYS A 374 -7.85 -1.78 -2.17
N GLY A 375 -9.17 -1.92 -2.29
CA GLY A 375 -10.07 -2.22 -1.18
C GLY A 375 -10.00 -3.66 -0.67
N LYS A 376 -9.62 -4.63 -1.52
CA LYS A 376 -9.62 -6.08 -1.18
C LYS A 376 -8.41 -6.53 -0.34
N ARG A 377 -7.43 -5.63 -0.14
CA ARG A 377 -6.26 -5.76 0.76
C ARG A 377 -5.27 -6.90 0.48
N GLY A 378 -5.52 -7.77 -0.51
CA GLY A 378 -4.69 -8.94 -0.80
C GLY A 378 -3.32 -8.65 -1.42
N GLY A 379 -2.37 -9.51 -1.11
CA GLY A 379 -1.04 -9.58 -1.72
C GLY A 379 -0.30 -10.84 -1.29
N TYR A 380 0.97 -10.96 -1.68
CA TYR A 380 1.89 -11.96 -1.13
C TYR A 380 3.33 -11.40 -1.09
N MET A 381 4.18 -12.03 -0.29
CA MET A 381 5.63 -11.99 -0.47
C MET A 381 6.18 -13.41 -0.70
N GLU A 382 7.22 -13.55 -1.51
CA GLU A 382 8.01 -14.78 -1.63
C GLU A 382 9.37 -14.58 -0.95
N VAL A 383 9.77 -15.51 -0.07
CA VAL A 383 10.92 -15.41 0.82
C VAL A 383 11.94 -16.50 0.51
N THR A 384 13.05 -16.12 -0.11
CA THR A 384 14.13 -17.01 -0.59
C THR A 384 15.47 -16.66 0.03
N GLY A 385 16.38 -17.65 0.15
CA GLY A 385 17.71 -17.43 0.73
C GLY A 385 17.77 -17.07 2.23
N PHE A 386 16.77 -17.47 3.03
CA PHE A 386 16.80 -17.38 4.49
C PHE A 386 16.95 -18.77 5.12
N SER A 387 17.71 -18.89 6.22
CA SER A 387 17.85 -20.16 6.95
C SER A 387 16.54 -20.56 7.66
N PRO A 388 16.33 -21.86 7.96
CA PRO A 388 15.09 -22.34 8.59
C PRO A 388 14.76 -21.62 9.91
N GLU A 389 15.78 -21.32 10.72
CA GLU A 389 15.64 -20.66 12.02
C GLU A 389 15.16 -19.21 11.88
N VAL A 390 15.61 -18.50 10.84
CA VAL A 390 15.14 -17.14 10.53
C VAL A 390 13.74 -17.18 9.92
N ARG A 391 13.44 -18.18 9.08
CA ARG A 391 12.08 -18.40 8.54
C ARG A 391 11.06 -18.70 9.64
N GLU A 392 11.44 -19.42 10.69
CA GLU A 392 10.62 -19.59 11.89
C GLU A 392 10.32 -18.23 12.56
N GLN A 393 11.28 -17.30 12.62
CA GLN A 393 11.03 -15.97 13.18
C GLN A 393 10.08 -15.14 12.30
N ILE A 394 10.18 -15.26 10.96
CA ILE A 394 9.26 -14.64 10.01
C ILE A 394 7.84 -15.19 10.22
N TYR A 395 7.69 -16.51 10.32
CA TYR A 395 6.42 -17.17 10.61
C TYR A 395 5.83 -16.72 11.96
N LYS A 396 6.66 -16.67 13.01
CA LYS A 396 6.26 -16.21 14.35
C LYS A 396 5.72 -14.76 14.33
N VAL A 397 6.34 -13.85 13.58
CA VAL A 397 5.86 -12.47 13.43
C VAL A 397 4.55 -12.42 12.65
N ALA A 398 4.42 -13.18 11.55
CA ALA A 398 3.18 -13.27 10.79
C ALA A 398 2.01 -13.82 11.64
N SER A 399 2.25 -14.85 12.45
CA SER A 399 1.21 -15.50 13.27
C SER A 399 0.62 -14.62 14.37
N VAL A 400 1.25 -13.51 14.75
CA VAL A 400 0.71 -12.55 15.74
C VAL A 400 -0.64 -11.98 15.30
N ASN A 401 -0.89 -11.87 13.99
CA ASN A 401 -2.14 -11.36 13.42
C ASN A 401 -3.08 -12.48 12.95
N LEU A 402 -2.85 -13.72 13.40
CA LEU A 402 -3.54 -14.96 12.98
C LEU A 402 -3.38 -15.29 11.50
N CYS A 403 -4.06 -14.59 10.59
CA CYS A 403 -3.89 -14.71 9.13
C CYS A 403 -4.43 -13.47 8.38
N SER A 404 -4.14 -13.36 7.09
CA SER A 404 -4.71 -12.34 6.19
C SER A 404 -6.17 -12.64 5.77
N ASN A 405 -6.94 -11.63 5.36
CA ASN A 405 -8.34 -11.79 4.95
C ASN A 405 -8.53 -12.74 3.75
N ILE A 406 -9.48 -13.68 3.84
CA ILE A 406 -9.63 -14.78 2.88
C ILE A 406 -9.98 -14.29 1.47
N SER A 407 -10.90 -13.33 1.31
CA SER A 407 -11.26 -12.77 0.00
C SER A 407 -10.06 -12.07 -0.68
N GLY A 408 -9.14 -11.48 0.09
CA GLY A 408 -7.86 -10.96 -0.39
C GLY A 408 -6.87 -12.04 -0.80
N GLN A 409 -6.79 -13.17 -0.07
CA GLN A 409 -5.98 -14.33 -0.46
C GLN A 409 -6.49 -14.97 -1.76
N ILE A 410 -7.81 -15.14 -1.87
CA ILE A 410 -8.48 -15.66 -3.06
C ILE A 410 -8.12 -14.80 -4.27
N LEU A 411 -8.32 -13.48 -4.18
CA LEU A 411 -8.02 -12.57 -5.28
C LEU A 411 -6.53 -12.58 -5.68
N ALA A 412 -5.60 -12.72 -4.74
CA ALA A 412 -4.18 -12.85 -5.06
C ALA A 412 -3.87 -14.15 -5.84
N SER A 413 -4.59 -15.25 -5.58
CA SER A 413 -4.48 -16.46 -6.41
C SER A 413 -5.10 -16.30 -7.80
N LEU A 414 -6.18 -15.53 -7.94
CA LEU A 414 -6.81 -15.22 -9.24
C LEU A 414 -5.94 -14.30 -10.11
N VAL A 415 -5.23 -13.34 -9.51
CA VAL A 415 -4.27 -12.48 -10.21
C VAL A 415 -3.07 -13.29 -10.74
N MET A 416 -2.62 -14.32 -10.01
CA MET A 416 -1.51 -15.18 -10.43
C MET A 416 -1.93 -16.38 -11.28
N SER A 417 -3.23 -16.68 -11.35
CA SER A 417 -3.81 -17.71 -12.20
C SER A 417 -5.09 -17.16 -12.87
N PRO A 418 -4.96 -16.22 -13.82
CA PRO A 418 -6.11 -15.68 -14.57
C PRO A 418 -6.77 -16.76 -15.46
N PRO A 419 -7.89 -16.45 -16.13
CA PRO A 419 -8.43 -17.28 -17.20
C PRO A 419 -7.38 -17.59 -18.27
N LYS A 420 -7.44 -18.78 -18.86
CA LYS A 420 -6.52 -19.30 -19.89
C LYS A 420 -7.26 -19.53 -21.21
N VAL A 421 -6.52 -19.65 -22.31
CA VAL A 421 -7.08 -19.86 -23.66
C VAL A 421 -7.92 -21.13 -23.67
N GLY A 422 -9.24 -20.99 -23.83
CA GLY A 422 -10.22 -22.07 -23.78
C GLY A 422 -11.30 -21.88 -22.70
N ASP A 423 -11.05 -21.05 -21.68
CA ASP A 423 -12.02 -20.68 -20.65
C ASP A 423 -13.07 -19.70 -21.22
N GLU A 424 -14.33 -19.78 -20.76
CA GLU A 424 -15.42 -18.93 -21.28
C GLU A 424 -15.16 -17.43 -21.05
N SER A 425 -14.67 -17.06 -19.86
CA SER A 425 -14.34 -15.66 -19.54
C SER A 425 -13.06 -15.13 -20.20
N TYR A 426 -12.29 -15.94 -20.94
CA TYR A 426 -10.95 -15.55 -21.41
C TYR A 426 -10.95 -14.30 -22.30
N GLU A 427 -11.79 -14.26 -23.33
CA GLU A 427 -11.81 -13.16 -24.30
C GLU A 427 -12.32 -11.84 -23.66
N SER A 428 -13.30 -11.91 -22.76
CA SER A 428 -13.79 -10.73 -22.03
C SER A 428 -12.75 -10.23 -21.02
N PHE A 429 -12.11 -11.13 -20.26
CA PHE A 429 -10.99 -10.80 -19.37
C PHE A 429 -9.82 -10.14 -20.11
N MET A 430 -9.43 -10.68 -21.28
CA MET A 430 -8.36 -10.11 -22.09
C MET A 430 -8.74 -8.75 -22.69
N ALA A 431 -10.00 -8.56 -23.07
CA ALA A 431 -10.52 -7.26 -23.49
C ALA A 431 -10.53 -6.23 -22.35
N GLU A 432 -10.99 -6.60 -21.15
CA GLU A 432 -10.93 -5.73 -19.95
C GLU A 432 -9.49 -5.33 -19.62
N LYS A 433 -8.57 -6.31 -19.53
CA LYS A 433 -7.14 -6.09 -19.28
C LYS A 433 -6.51 -5.18 -20.34
N GLY A 434 -6.72 -5.48 -21.61
CA GLY A 434 -6.17 -4.72 -22.74
C GLY A 434 -6.65 -3.28 -22.77
N ASN A 435 -7.96 -3.05 -22.61
CA ASN A 435 -8.55 -1.71 -22.60
C ASN A 435 -8.04 -0.85 -21.43
N ILE A 436 -7.94 -1.43 -20.23
CA ILE A 436 -7.43 -0.71 -19.05
C ILE A 436 -5.96 -0.32 -19.24
N LEU A 437 -5.10 -1.25 -19.66
CA LEU A 437 -3.67 -0.97 -19.86
C LEU A 437 -3.42 0.02 -21.01
N ALA A 438 -4.16 -0.10 -22.13
CA ALA A 438 -4.06 0.83 -23.24
C ALA A 438 -4.55 2.25 -22.86
N SER A 439 -5.60 2.36 -22.04
CA SER A 439 -6.04 3.65 -21.50
C SER A 439 -4.98 4.25 -20.56
N LEU A 440 -4.41 3.47 -19.64
CA LEU A 440 -3.33 3.95 -18.76
C LEU A 440 -2.12 4.46 -19.57
N ALA A 441 -1.71 3.76 -20.62
CA ALA A 441 -0.63 4.20 -21.52
C ALA A 441 -0.94 5.53 -22.22
N ARG A 442 -2.15 5.70 -22.81
CA ARG A 442 -2.56 6.95 -23.45
C ARG A 442 -2.63 8.11 -22.46
N ARG A 443 -3.16 7.86 -21.26
CA ARG A 443 -3.24 8.85 -20.17
C ARG A 443 -1.87 9.27 -19.65
N ALA A 444 -0.95 8.32 -19.49
CA ALA A 444 0.44 8.59 -19.17
C ALA A 444 1.09 9.51 -20.20
N LYS A 445 1.02 9.16 -21.49
CA LYS A 445 1.64 9.97 -22.56
C LYS A 445 1.00 11.36 -22.67
N THR A 446 -0.32 11.48 -22.55
CA THR A 446 -1.01 12.78 -22.58
C THR A 446 -0.56 13.71 -21.45
N LEU A 447 -0.32 13.19 -20.25
CA LEU A 447 0.16 13.97 -19.11
C LEU A 447 1.68 14.25 -19.19
N GLU A 448 2.48 13.31 -19.70
CA GLU A 448 3.91 13.49 -20.01
C GLU A 448 4.11 14.64 -21.01
N ASP A 449 3.37 14.64 -22.12
CA ASP A 449 3.41 15.70 -23.12
C ASP A 449 2.89 17.02 -22.54
N ALA A 450 1.83 16.99 -21.72
CA ALA A 450 1.35 18.20 -21.06
C ALA A 450 2.39 18.83 -20.13
N PHE A 451 3.08 18.05 -19.30
CA PHE A 451 4.10 18.57 -18.39
C PHE A 451 5.34 19.09 -19.13
N ASN A 452 5.79 18.42 -20.19
CA ASN A 452 6.93 18.87 -20.99
C ASN A 452 6.63 20.11 -21.87
N ASN A 453 5.37 20.56 -21.95
CA ASN A 453 4.99 21.83 -22.58
C ASN A 453 4.88 23.00 -21.57
N LEU A 454 5.15 22.79 -20.27
CA LEU A 454 5.14 23.85 -19.26
C LEU A 454 6.50 24.54 -19.12
N GLU A 455 6.50 25.81 -18.71
CA GLU A 455 7.69 26.64 -18.62
C GLU A 455 8.63 26.17 -17.49
N GLY A 456 9.86 25.78 -17.83
CA GLY A 456 10.82 25.30 -16.83
C GLY A 456 10.40 23.98 -16.15
N VAL A 457 9.53 23.18 -16.79
CA VAL A 457 9.17 21.83 -16.34
C VAL A 457 9.77 20.80 -17.27
N THR A 458 10.27 19.70 -16.70
CA THR A 458 10.73 18.52 -17.45
C THR A 458 10.13 17.26 -16.84
N CYS A 459 9.70 16.33 -17.67
CA CYS A 459 9.04 15.10 -17.21
C CYS A 459 9.55 13.88 -17.99
N ASN A 460 10.26 12.99 -17.28
CA ASN A 460 10.68 11.70 -17.83
C ASN A 460 9.47 10.82 -18.18
N LYS A 461 9.63 10.02 -19.24
CA LYS A 461 8.62 9.07 -19.75
C LYS A 461 8.21 8.09 -18.65
N ALA A 462 6.90 7.92 -18.44
CA ALA A 462 6.38 6.85 -17.59
C ALA A 462 6.44 5.52 -18.35
N GLU A 463 7.51 4.77 -18.15
CA GLU A 463 7.70 3.43 -18.74
C GLU A 463 6.72 2.40 -18.16
N GLY A 464 6.22 2.62 -16.95
CA GLY A 464 5.31 1.75 -16.23
C GLY A 464 4.67 2.41 -15.00
N ALA A 465 4.23 1.57 -14.05
CA ALA A 465 3.54 1.98 -12.83
C ALA A 465 2.28 2.84 -13.09
N MET A 466 2.04 3.89 -12.28
CA MET A 466 0.80 4.69 -12.32
C MET A 466 1.03 6.20 -12.12
N TYR A 467 2.25 6.68 -12.34
CA TYR A 467 2.66 8.03 -11.96
C TYR A 467 3.58 8.69 -12.97
N LEU A 468 3.60 10.02 -12.91
CA LEU A 468 4.64 10.88 -13.46
C LEU A 468 5.26 11.67 -12.32
N PHE A 469 6.56 11.94 -12.41
CA PHE A 469 7.32 12.73 -11.42
C PHE A 469 8.04 13.91 -12.10
N PRO A 470 7.30 14.87 -12.69
CA PRO A 470 7.88 16.07 -13.29
C PRO A 470 8.71 16.88 -12.28
N ARG A 471 9.85 17.37 -12.78
CA ARG A 471 10.72 18.35 -12.15
C ARG A 471 10.29 19.76 -12.54
N ILE A 472 10.35 20.70 -11.60
CA ILE A 472 10.11 22.13 -11.84
C ILE A 472 11.38 22.91 -11.48
N CYS A 473 11.86 23.74 -12.40
CA CYS A 473 12.81 24.81 -12.11
C CYS A 473 12.05 26.00 -11.51
N LEU A 474 11.91 26.02 -10.17
CA LEU A 474 11.24 27.12 -9.46
C LEU A 474 12.14 28.37 -9.44
N PRO A 475 11.61 29.57 -9.77
CA PRO A 475 12.36 30.82 -9.68
C PRO A 475 12.82 31.16 -8.27
N GLU A 476 13.87 31.96 -8.14
CA GLU A 476 14.45 32.30 -6.82
C GLU A 476 13.44 33.05 -5.94
N LYS A 477 12.62 33.95 -6.52
CA LYS A 477 11.52 34.63 -5.81
C LYS A 477 10.48 33.64 -5.25
N ALA A 478 10.20 32.53 -5.95
CA ALA A 478 9.28 31.49 -5.46
C ALA A 478 9.89 30.68 -4.31
N ILE A 479 11.19 30.40 -4.37
CA ILE A 479 11.94 29.72 -3.29
C ILE A 479 11.95 30.59 -2.03
N GLN A 480 12.22 31.89 -2.18
CA GLN A 480 12.19 32.86 -1.08
C GLN A 480 10.78 33.03 -0.49
N ALA A 481 9.73 33.07 -1.33
CA ALA A 481 8.34 33.12 -0.87
C ALA A 481 7.93 31.85 -0.09
N ALA A 482 8.38 30.66 -0.52
CA ALA A 482 8.18 29.41 0.20
C ALA A 482 8.90 29.40 1.56
N GLY A 483 10.14 29.91 1.61
CA GLY A 483 10.90 30.12 2.84
C GLY A 483 10.20 31.07 3.82
N ALA A 484 9.69 32.20 3.33
CA ALA A 484 8.89 33.14 4.14
C ALA A 484 7.58 32.53 4.65
N ALA A 485 7.00 31.58 3.90
CA ALA A 485 5.85 30.77 4.32
C ALA A 485 6.22 29.54 5.18
N ASN A 486 7.50 29.39 5.57
CA ASN A 486 8.04 28.25 6.32
C ASN A 486 7.64 26.88 5.74
N THR A 487 7.78 26.71 4.41
CA THR A 487 7.38 25.49 3.73
C THR A 487 8.34 25.17 2.57
N ALA A 488 8.45 23.90 2.17
CA ALA A 488 9.34 23.51 1.06
C ALA A 488 8.86 24.12 -0.28
N PRO A 489 9.74 24.51 -1.22
CA PRO A 489 9.32 25.18 -2.46
C PRO A 489 8.36 24.36 -3.33
N ASP A 490 8.52 23.03 -3.38
CA ASP A 490 7.56 22.13 -4.04
C ASP A 490 6.22 22.04 -3.28
N ALA A 491 6.24 21.99 -1.96
CA ALA A 491 5.04 22.02 -1.13
C ALA A 491 4.29 23.37 -1.27
N PHE A 492 5.00 24.49 -1.40
CA PHE A 492 4.42 25.80 -1.71
C PHE A 492 3.71 25.78 -3.06
N TYR A 493 4.39 25.32 -4.13
CA TYR A 493 3.81 25.15 -5.45
C TYR A 493 2.57 24.24 -5.43
N CYS A 494 2.63 23.08 -4.77
CA CYS A 494 1.52 22.13 -4.66
C CYS A 494 0.31 22.72 -3.92
N LYS A 495 0.53 23.47 -2.82
CA LYS A 495 -0.53 24.17 -2.07
C LYS A 495 -1.17 25.28 -2.92
N ARG A 496 -0.35 26.07 -3.62
CA ARG A 496 -0.80 27.12 -4.56
C ARG A 496 -1.62 26.52 -5.71
N LEU A 497 -1.19 25.40 -6.29
CA LEU A 497 -1.90 24.68 -7.35
C LEU A 497 -3.28 24.19 -6.88
N LEU A 498 -3.32 23.50 -5.74
CA LEU A 498 -4.56 22.98 -5.16
C LEU A 498 -5.57 24.10 -4.90
N ASN A 499 -5.14 25.18 -4.26
CA ASN A 499 -6.00 26.34 -3.94
C ASN A 499 -6.51 27.10 -5.18
N ALA A 500 -5.91 26.92 -6.35
CA ALA A 500 -6.30 27.58 -7.59
C ALA A 500 -7.14 26.71 -8.54
N THR A 501 -7.05 25.38 -8.43
CA THR A 501 -7.54 24.44 -9.47
C THR A 501 -8.35 23.24 -8.97
N GLY A 502 -8.30 22.95 -7.66
CA GLY A 502 -8.82 21.72 -7.07
C GLY A 502 -7.95 20.47 -7.32
N VAL A 503 -6.84 20.58 -8.06
CA VAL A 503 -5.98 19.43 -8.39
C VAL A 503 -5.03 19.11 -7.23
N VAL A 504 -5.12 17.89 -6.69
CA VAL A 504 -4.26 17.42 -5.59
C VAL A 504 -3.09 16.62 -6.14
N VAL A 505 -1.86 17.11 -5.95
CA VAL A 505 -0.60 16.40 -6.22
C VAL A 505 0.21 16.25 -4.94
N VAL A 506 1.28 15.43 -4.94
CA VAL A 506 2.17 15.27 -3.77
C VAL A 506 3.54 15.89 -4.07
N PRO A 507 4.08 16.80 -3.23
CA PRO A 507 5.39 17.42 -3.48
C PRO A 507 6.55 16.44 -3.39
N GLY A 508 7.63 16.70 -4.15
CA GLY A 508 8.83 15.86 -4.28
C GLY A 508 9.58 15.66 -2.97
N SER A 509 9.63 16.69 -2.12
CA SER A 509 10.10 16.64 -0.73
C SER A 509 9.48 15.49 0.07
N GLY A 510 8.23 15.12 -0.22
CA GLY A 510 7.54 13.98 0.41
C GLY A 510 8.06 12.58 0.02
N PHE A 511 8.88 12.48 -1.03
CA PHE A 511 9.51 11.24 -1.53
C PHE A 511 11.03 11.21 -1.29
N GLY A 512 11.62 12.37 -0.99
CA GLY A 512 13.05 12.64 -1.15
C GLY A 512 13.39 12.98 -2.61
N GLN A 513 14.40 13.83 -2.81
CA GLN A 513 14.93 14.20 -4.14
C GLN A 513 16.38 14.68 -3.99
N VAL A 514 17.10 14.88 -5.11
CA VAL A 514 18.45 15.45 -5.10
C VAL A 514 18.38 16.89 -4.54
N PRO A 515 19.23 17.29 -3.58
CA PRO A 515 19.25 18.66 -3.05
C PRO A 515 19.42 19.70 -4.17
N GLY A 516 18.58 20.75 -4.17
CA GLY A 516 18.53 21.75 -5.25
C GLY A 516 17.67 21.36 -6.47
N THR A 517 16.92 20.25 -6.37
CA THR A 517 15.86 19.90 -7.33
C THR A 517 14.49 19.91 -6.64
N TRP A 518 13.42 20.13 -7.41
CA TRP A 518 12.04 20.17 -6.92
C TRP A 518 11.13 19.44 -7.89
N HIS A 519 10.24 18.60 -7.37
CA HIS A 519 9.34 17.76 -8.16
C HIS A 519 7.92 17.77 -7.59
N PHE A 520 6.99 17.16 -8.30
CA PHE A 520 5.73 16.68 -7.74
C PHE A 520 5.32 15.36 -8.38
N ARG A 521 4.59 14.51 -7.65
CA ARG A 521 3.98 13.30 -8.21
C ARG A 521 2.53 13.57 -8.61
N CYS A 522 2.22 13.28 -9.87
CA CYS A 522 0.86 13.20 -10.39
C CYS A 522 0.52 11.74 -10.73
N THR A 523 -0.73 11.31 -10.56
CA THR A 523 -1.22 10.00 -11.03
C THR A 523 -1.72 10.08 -12.46
N ILE A 524 -1.51 9.00 -13.24
CA ILE A 524 -2.10 8.83 -14.59
C ILE A 524 -3.56 8.33 -14.53
N LEU A 525 -4.10 8.23 -13.33
CA LEU A 525 -5.37 7.56 -13.02
C LEU A 525 -6.67 8.36 -13.24
N PRO A 526 -6.72 9.70 -13.36
CA PRO A 526 -7.96 10.39 -13.70
C PRO A 526 -8.62 9.82 -14.97
N PRO A 527 -9.95 9.93 -15.10
CA PRO A 527 -10.65 9.52 -16.32
C PRO A 527 -10.07 10.20 -17.56
N GLU A 528 -10.01 9.47 -18.68
CA GLU A 528 -9.31 9.90 -19.90
C GLU A 528 -9.95 11.17 -20.49
N GLU A 529 -11.28 11.29 -20.38
CA GLU A 529 -12.07 12.45 -20.75
C GLU A 529 -11.88 13.67 -19.82
N LYS A 530 -11.40 13.48 -18.58
CA LYS A 530 -11.10 14.58 -17.64
C LYS A 530 -9.68 15.15 -17.80
N ILE A 531 -8.75 14.42 -18.41
CA ILE A 531 -7.36 14.86 -18.53
C ILE A 531 -7.18 16.19 -19.30
N PRO A 532 -7.86 16.46 -20.43
CA PRO A 532 -7.73 17.75 -21.11
C PRO A 532 -8.10 18.96 -20.22
N ALA A 533 -9.12 18.81 -19.36
CA ALA A 533 -9.51 19.83 -18.39
C ALA A 533 -8.46 19.98 -17.26
N ILE A 534 -7.87 18.89 -16.78
CA ILE A 534 -6.77 18.90 -15.81
C ILE A 534 -5.55 19.61 -16.39
N VAL A 535 -5.16 19.28 -17.63
CA VAL A 535 -4.04 19.92 -18.36
C VAL A 535 -4.28 21.42 -18.55
N THR A 536 -5.49 21.83 -18.91
CA THR A 536 -5.85 23.26 -19.04
C THR A 536 -5.69 24.00 -17.70
N ARG A 537 -6.29 23.47 -16.62
CA ARG A 537 -6.17 24.06 -15.27
C ARG A 537 -4.72 24.13 -14.78
N LEU A 538 -3.93 23.08 -15.00
CA LEU A 538 -2.50 23.03 -14.68
C LEU A 538 -1.73 24.12 -15.43
N THR A 539 -1.95 24.23 -16.75
CA THR A 539 -1.26 25.19 -17.63
C THR A 539 -1.56 26.63 -17.24
N GLU A 540 -2.84 26.95 -17.02
CA GLU A 540 -3.27 28.28 -16.57
C GLU A 540 -2.71 28.66 -15.21
N PHE A 541 -2.74 27.74 -14.23
CA PHE A 541 -2.14 27.98 -12.91
C PHE A 541 -0.64 28.19 -13.04
N HIS A 542 0.05 27.28 -13.73
CA HIS A 542 1.50 27.27 -13.85
C HIS A 542 2.00 28.55 -14.52
N LYS A 543 1.35 29.00 -15.60
CA LYS A 543 1.67 30.28 -16.24
C LYS A 543 1.49 31.45 -15.27
N LYS A 544 0.36 31.54 -14.56
CA LYS A 544 0.12 32.60 -13.56
C LYS A 544 1.15 32.58 -12.43
N PHE A 545 1.60 31.40 -12.00
CA PHE A 545 2.66 31.24 -11.01
C PHE A 545 4.02 31.72 -11.54
N MET A 546 4.40 31.36 -12.77
CA MET A 546 5.63 31.88 -13.38
C MET A 546 5.54 33.39 -13.65
N ASP A 547 4.39 33.92 -14.04
CA ASP A 547 4.19 35.37 -14.21
C ASP A 547 4.27 36.17 -12.89
N GLU A 548 4.00 35.53 -11.74
CA GLU A 548 4.14 36.12 -10.40
C GLU A 548 5.58 36.05 -9.86
N PHE A 549 6.34 35.00 -10.21
CA PHE A 549 7.64 34.71 -9.60
C PHE A 549 8.85 34.71 -10.54
N ARG A 550 8.70 34.85 -11.87
CA ARG A 550 9.83 34.95 -12.81
C ARG A 550 10.77 36.11 -12.45
N ASP A 551 12.07 35.89 -12.65
CA ASP A 551 13.13 36.80 -12.21
C ASP A 551 13.26 38.08 -13.06
#